data_AF-A0A1F6H2P9-F1
#
_entry.id   AF-A0A1F6H2P9-F1
#
_cell.length_a   1.000
_cell.length_b   1.000
_cell.length_c   1.000
_cell.angle_alpha   90.00
_cell.angle_beta   90.00
_cell.angle_gamma   90.00
#
_symmetry.space_group_name_H-M   'P 1'
#
loop_
_entity.id
_entity.type
_entity.pdbx_description
1 polymer ?
#
loop_
_entity_poly.entity_id
_entity_poly.type
_entity_poly.pdbx_seq_one_letter_code
_entity_poly.pdbx_strand_id
1 'polypeptide(L)'
;MNIFRIPVDNQHFRDTIENGKSIQEIERFLSSEEKNRAKKSAKDGVVRYWGSIPGESNRRNFQRLAEGDEILCYRSGKYIALAIISFTTTNRNLAKYSWGETDLGTTWELIYFFRDVYFFQIDSALINQEFEFKDGPVMGFNAISSGKSSEFFKKHESVKKFVGGLGQEQKKEEKAFDQLSKAAISSPFEAQFYLVDLGNNLEYNTYVPTSDAGHSVFGKKIEELITVRTEDLSQYVGPALLDPLCHIDVIWFKDSFRPKYFFEVINKTGWSEAFLRLDLVGKSYESAKTRIIGPKDNEEKFRNALRRWSGPKEELAYKNYDQLLNTHLEVSRFKSVLNDFLA
;
A
#
# COMPACT_ATOMS: atom_id res chain seq x y z
N MET A 1 -7.92 9.10 -25.07
CA MET A 1 -8.04 8.18 -23.92
C MET A 1 -6.80 8.36 -23.08
N ASN A 2 -6.97 8.76 -21.83
CA ASN A 2 -5.90 8.96 -20.87
C ASN A 2 -5.86 7.80 -19.90
N ILE A 3 -4.68 7.54 -19.35
CA ILE A 3 -4.47 6.55 -18.30
C ILE A 3 -4.02 7.30 -17.04
N PHE A 4 -4.64 6.96 -15.91
CA PHE A 4 -4.35 7.51 -14.61
C PHE A 4 -4.01 6.41 -13.60
N ARG A 5 -3.47 6.80 -12.45
CA ARG A 5 -3.29 5.93 -11.29
C ARG A 5 -3.68 6.63 -10.00
N ILE A 6 -4.19 5.87 -9.04
CA ILE A 6 -4.67 6.37 -7.75
C ILE A 6 -4.24 5.43 -6.62
N PRO A 7 -3.89 5.93 -5.42
CA PRO A 7 -3.83 5.09 -4.23
C PRO A 7 -5.24 4.74 -3.78
N VAL A 8 -5.41 3.49 -3.33
CA VAL A 8 -6.63 3.02 -2.68
C VAL A 8 -6.29 2.37 -1.35
N ASP A 9 -6.99 2.76 -0.28
CA ASP A 9 -6.92 2.05 0.99
C ASP A 9 -7.80 0.79 0.98
N ASN A 10 -7.54 -0.14 1.90
CA ASN A 10 -8.20 -1.44 1.87
C ASN A 10 -9.71 -1.34 2.12
N GLN A 11 -10.12 -0.65 3.18
CA GLN A 11 -11.51 -0.63 3.62
C GLN A 11 -12.40 0.05 2.56
N HIS A 12 -12.03 1.26 2.16
CA HIS A 12 -12.81 1.98 1.18
C HIS A 12 -12.83 1.26 -0.18
N PHE A 13 -11.70 0.67 -0.60
CA PHE A 13 -11.64 -0.08 -1.88
C PHE A 13 -12.64 -1.22 -1.88
N ARG A 14 -12.70 -1.99 -0.78
CA ARG A 14 -13.70 -3.04 -0.62
C ARG A 14 -15.12 -2.49 -0.71
N ASP A 15 -15.37 -1.36 -0.05
CA ASP A 15 -16.71 -0.79 0.08
C ASP A 15 -17.30 -0.22 -1.22
N THR A 16 -16.50 0.41 -2.08
CA THR A 16 -17.03 1.14 -3.25
C THR A 16 -16.48 0.70 -4.60
N ILE A 17 -15.42 -0.10 -4.64
CA ILE A 17 -14.86 -0.65 -5.88
C ILE A 17 -15.08 -2.16 -5.96
N GLU A 18 -14.60 -2.94 -4.99
CA GLU A 18 -14.71 -4.41 -5.02
C GLU A 18 -16.18 -4.85 -4.94
N ASN A 19 -16.82 -4.57 -3.80
CA ASN A 19 -18.22 -4.90 -3.56
C ASN A 19 -19.15 -3.90 -4.26
N GLY A 20 -18.77 -2.61 -4.27
CA GLY A 20 -19.64 -1.53 -4.74
C GLY A 20 -20.84 -1.28 -3.83
N LYS A 21 -21.71 -0.36 -4.24
CA LYS A 21 -22.97 -0.03 -3.52
C LYS A 21 -24.17 -0.26 -4.41
N SER A 22 -25.32 -0.60 -3.83
CA SER A 22 -26.56 -0.65 -4.59
C SER A 22 -26.94 0.76 -5.05
N ILE A 23 -27.41 0.90 -6.29
CA ILE A 23 -27.91 2.17 -6.81
C ILE A 23 -29.00 2.78 -5.91
N GLN A 24 -29.83 1.94 -5.28
CA GLN A 24 -30.91 2.37 -4.39
C GLN A 24 -30.38 3.06 -3.12
N GLU A 25 -29.22 2.63 -2.62
CA GLU A 25 -28.60 3.21 -1.42
C GLU A 25 -28.03 4.60 -1.68
N ILE A 26 -27.48 4.81 -2.89
CA ILE A 26 -26.75 6.02 -3.23
C ILE A 26 -27.59 7.05 -3.98
N GLU A 27 -28.70 6.65 -4.62
CA GLU A 27 -29.47 7.56 -5.48
C GLU A 27 -30.01 8.77 -4.72
N ARG A 28 -30.29 8.66 -3.42
CA ARG A 28 -30.69 9.79 -2.58
C ARG A 28 -29.67 10.93 -2.52
N PHE A 29 -28.40 10.66 -2.81
CA PHE A 29 -27.34 11.67 -2.84
C PHE A 29 -27.10 12.28 -4.23
N LEU A 30 -27.74 11.73 -5.27
CA LEU A 30 -27.50 12.07 -6.66
C LEU A 30 -28.62 12.95 -7.23
N SER A 31 -28.27 13.87 -8.12
CA SER A 31 -29.23 14.58 -8.97
C SER A 31 -29.92 13.63 -9.96
N SER A 32 -31.02 14.06 -10.56
CA SER A 32 -31.76 13.24 -11.54
C SER A 32 -30.89 12.82 -12.73
N GLU A 33 -29.98 13.68 -13.19
CA GLU A 33 -29.04 13.35 -14.27
C GLU A 33 -28.00 12.32 -13.83
N GLU A 34 -27.37 12.53 -12.67
CA GLU A 34 -26.38 11.60 -12.12
C GLU A 34 -26.99 10.24 -11.80
N LYS A 35 -28.23 10.18 -11.30
CA LYS A 35 -28.99 8.94 -11.11
C LYS A 35 -29.09 8.14 -12.41
N ASN A 36 -29.42 8.82 -13.51
CA ASN A 36 -29.53 8.16 -14.81
C ASN A 36 -28.17 7.65 -15.30
N ARG A 37 -27.09 8.41 -15.11
CA ARG A 37 -25.73 7.97 -15.46
C ARG A 37 -25.26 6.81 -14.58
N ALA A 38 -25.51 6.86 -13.28
CA ALA A 38 -25.20 5.80 -12.33
C ALA A 38 -25.94 4.50 -12.65
N LYS A 39 -27.25 4.59 -12.99
CA LYS A 39 -28.06 3.45 -13.45
C LYS A 39 -27.51 2.82 -14.73
N LYS A 40 -27.01 3.63 -15.68
CA LYS A 40 -26.38 3.14 -16.91
C LYS A 40 -25.04 2.43 -16.66
N SER A 41 -24.28 2.86 -15.66
CA SER A 41 -23.02 2.20 -15.27
C SER A 41 -23.21 1.02 -14.31
N ALA A 42 -24.39 0.86 -13.73
CA ALA A 42 -24.66 -0.21 -12.78
C ALA A 42 -24.64 -1.57 -13.47
N LYS A 43 -23.95 -2.55 -12.86
CA LYS A 43 -24.02 -3.96 -13.26
C LYS A 43 -24.74 -4.71 -12.14
N ASP A 44 -25.85 -5.37 -12.47
CA ASP A 44 -26.70 -6.08 -11.51
C ASP A 44 -27.16 -5.21 -10.33
N GLY A 45 -27.46 -3.93 -10.61
CA GLY A 45 -27.87 -2.96 -9.61
C GLY A 45 -26.74 -2.40 -8.73
N VAL A 46 -25.51 -2.90 -8.91
CA VAL A 46 -24.31 -2.45 -8.19
C VAL A 46 -23.59 -1.37 -8.98
N VAL A 47 -23.29 -0.27 -8.30
CA VAL A 47 -22.53 0.86 -8.79
C VAL A 47 -21.17 0.90 -8.11
N ARG A 48 -20.12 1.13 -8.89
CA ARG A 48 -18.74 1.25 -8.40
C ARG A 48 -18.22 2.65 -8.63
N TYR A 49 -17.54 3.20 -7.63
CA TYR A 49 -17.01 4.55 -7.67
C TYR A 49 -15.89 4.74 -6.65
N TRP A 50 -15.12 5.80 -6.84
CA TRP A 50 -14.06 6.22 -5.93
C TRP A 50 -14.08 7.74 -5.76
N GLY A 51 -13.35 8.24 -4.76
CA GLY A 51 -13.24 9.66 -4.47
C GLY A 51 -11.81 10.08 -4.17
N SER A 52 -11.51 11.35 -4.42
CA SER A 52 -10.26 11.99 -3.99
C SER A 52 -10.54 13.21 -3.12
N ILE A 53 -9.69 13.45 -2.10
CA ILE A 53 -9.76 14.68 -1.30
C ILE A 53 -9.39 15.88 -2.19
N PRO A 54 -10.11 17.00 -2.11
CA PRO A 54 -9.94 18.14 -3.00
C PRO A 54 -8.69 18.99 -2.69
N GLY A 55 -7.51 18.46 -3.01
CA GLY A 55 -6.25 19.22 -3.08
C GLY A 55 -5.99 19.78 -4.49
N GLU A 56 -5.06 20.74 -4.63
CA GLU A 56 -4.74 21.39 -5.91
C GLU A 56 -4.39 20.38 -7.01
N SER A 57 -3.53 19.41 -6.70
CA SER A 57 -3.12 18.34 -7.63
C SER A 57 -4.30 17.44 -8.02
N ASN A 58 -5.09 17.00 -7.04
CA ASN A 58 -6.24 16.13 -7.28
C ASN A 58 -7.31 16.83 -8.13
N ARG A 59 -7.60 18.12 -7.87
CA ARG A 59 -8.54 18.91 -8.68
C ARG A 59 -8.08 19.00 -10.13
N ARG A 60 -6.80 19.25 -10.35
CA ARG A 60 -6.21 19.36 -11.70
C ARG A 60 -6.37 18.07 -12.50
N ASN A 61 -6.10 16.91 -11.89
CA ASN A 61 -6.26 15.63 -12.58
C ASN A 61 -7.74 15.21 -12.71
N PHE A 62 -8.57 15.51 -11.71
CA PHE A 62 -10.01 15.27 -11.76
C PHE A 62 -10.72 16.01 -12.89
N GLN A 63 -10.37 17.27 -13.13
CA GLN A 63 -10.91 18.07 -14.24
C GLN A 63 -10.53 17.53 -15.63
N ARG A 64 -9.50 16.68 -15.72
CA ARG A 64 -9.05 16.07 -16.98
C ARG A 64 -9.74 14.75 -17.28
N LEU A 65 -10.46 14.16 -16.31
CA LEU A 65 -11.15 12.89 -16.53
C LEU A 65 -12.27 13.04 -17.54
N ALA A 66 -12.26 12.16 -18.53
CA ALA A 66 -13.34 11.98 -19.48
C ALA A 66 -13.91 10.56 -19.41
N GLU A 67 -15.14 10.38 -19.90
CA GLU A 67 -15.72 9.06 -20.08
C GLU A 67 -14.81 8.18 -20.94
N GLY A 68 -14.58 6.95 -20.50
CA GLY A 68 -13.71 5.99 -21.17
C GLY A 68 -12.23 6.07 -20.79
N ASP A 69 -11.79 7.08 -20.02
CA ASP A 69 -10.44 7.07 -19.44
C ASP A 69 -10.25 5.90 -18.46
N GLU A 70 -9.01 5.46 -18.32
CA GLU A 70 -8.63 4.27 -17.55
C GLU A 70 -7.88 4.66 -16.26
N ILE A 71 -8.18 3.99 -15.15
CA ILE A 71 -7.58 4.23 -13.83
C ILE A 71 -7.00 2.94 -13.27
N LEU A 72 -5.69 2.92 -13.03
CA LEU A 72 -4.99 1.89 -12.28
C LEU A 72 -5.10 2.16 -10.77
N CYS A 73 -5.67 1.20 -10.02
CA CYS A 73 -5.80 1.29 -8.57
C CYS A 73 -4.59 0.65 -7.91
N TYR A 74 -3.80 1.44 -7.18
CA TYR A 74 -2.58 1.01 -6.49
C TYR A 74 -2.82 0.80 -5.00
N ARG A 75 -2.35 -0.32 -4.45
CA ARG A 75 -2.35 -0.63 -3.03
C ARG A 75 -1.16 -1.51 -2.67
N SER A 76 -0.46 -1.18 -1.58
CA SER A 76 0.58 -2.01 -0.98
C SER A 76 1.61 -2.58 -1.98
N GLY A 77 2.19 -1.72 -2.84
CA GLY A 77 3.22 -2.12 -3.79
C GLY A 77 2.69 -2.71 -5.11
N LYS A 78 1.37 -2.89 -5.24
CA LYS A 78 0.75 -3.57 -6.39
C LYS A 78 -0.35 -2.73 -7.01
N TYR A 79 -0.59 -2.92 -8.30
CA TYR A 79 -1.85 -2.52 -8.92
C TYR A 79 -2.85 -3.67 -8.81
N ILE A 80 -4.04 -3.36 -8.27
CA ILE A 80 -5.05 -4.37 -7.90
C ILE A 80 -6.33 -4.30 -8.74
N ALA A 81 -6.48 -3.24 -9.53
CA ALA A 81 -7.60 -3.10 -10.45
C ALA A 81 -7.32 -2.09 -11.56
N LEU A 82 -8.04 -2.24 -12.67
CA LEU A 82 -8.17 -1.29 -13.77
C LEU A 82 -9.65 -0.91 -13.87
N ALA A 83 -9.96 0.35 -13.62
CA ALA A 83 -11.32 0.87 -13.66
C ALA A 83 -11.50 1.84 -14.84
N ILE A 84 -12.66 1.80 -15.48
CA ILE A 84 -12.96 2.63 -16.65
C ILE A 84 -14.00 3.68 -16.28
N ILE A 85 -13.70 4.95 -16.52
CA ILE A 85 -14.56 6.07 -16.14
C ILE A 85 -15.88 6.05 -16.91
N SER A 86 -16.96 6.23 -16.16
CA SER A 86 -18.31 6.52 -16.65
C SER A 86 -18.58 8.03 -16.57
N PHE A 87 -18.51 8.60 -15.36
CA PHE A 87 -18.73 10.01 -15.13
C PHE A 87 -18.12 10.49 -13.81
N THR A 88 -18.10 11.80 -13.61
CA THR A 88 -17.56 12.42 -12.41
C THR A 88 -18.58 13.37 -11.77
N THR A 89 -18.46 13.59 -10.47
CA THR A 89 -19.25 14.56 -9.71
C THR A 89 -18.45 15.07 -8.51
N THR A 90 -18.72 16.30 -8.08
CA THR A 90 -18.24 16.79 -6.79
C THR A 90 -19.37 16.69 -5.78
N ASN A 91 -19.31 15.69 -4.88
CA ASN A 91 -20.44 15.37 -4.00
C ASN A 91 -19.98 14.99 -2.60
N ARG A 92 -19.96 15.98 -1.71
CA ARG A 92 -19.57 15.83 -0.31
C ARG A 92 -20.49 14.88 0.47
N ASN A 93 -21.79 14.91 0.22
CA ASN A 93 -22.76 14.09 0.95
C ASN A 93 -22.58 12.60 0.65
N LEU A 94 -22.40 12.25 -0.63
CA LEU A 94 -22.09 10.88 -1.03
C LEU A 94 -20.73 10.44 -0.47
N ALA A 95 -19.72 11.31 -0.48
CA ALA A 95 -18.40 11.01 0.07
C ALA A 95 -18.46 10.71 1.58
N LYS A 96 -19.17 11.54 2.37
CA LYS A 96 -19.37 11.29 3.80
C LYS A 96 -20.10 9.98 4.08
N TYR A 97 -21.15 9.68 3.30
CA TYR A 97 -21.86 8.41 3.41
C TYR A 97 -20.96 7.21 3.12
N SER A 98 -20.05 7.34 2.15
CA SER A 98 -19.24 6.23 1.64
C SER A 98 -17.98 6.00 2.47
N TRP A 99 -17.32 7.08 2.91
CA TRP A 99 -15.97 7.05 3.46
C TRP A 99 -15.79 7.94 4.70
N GLY A 100 -16.85 8.58 5.20
CA GLY A 100 -16.79 9.46 6.36
C GLY A 100 -16.00 10.75 6.12
N GLU A 101 -15.34 11.22 7.16
CA GLU A 101 -14.49 12.41 7.15
C GLU A 101 -13.14 12.10 7.79
N THR A 102 -12.11 12.84 7.37
CA THR A 102 -10.81 12.84 8.04
C THR A 102 -10.90 13.62 9.36
N ASP A 103 -9.88 13.47 10.20
CA ASP A 103 -9.76 14.22 11.46
C ASP A 103 -9.74 15.76 11.25
N LEU A 104 -9.42 16.21 10.03
CA LEU A 104 -9.44 17.63 9.63
C LEU A 104 -10.80 18.08 9.05
N GLY A 105 -11.83 17.22 9.11
CA GLY A 105 -13.15 17.50 8.56
C GLY A 105 -13.17 17.59 7.03
N THR A 106 -12.22 16.96 6.33
CA THR A 106 -12.25 16.85 4.86
C THR A 106 -12.77 15.48 4.44
N THR A 107 -13.20 15.34 3.18
CA THR A 107 -13.68 14.06 2.63
C THR A 107 -13.35 13.95 1.14
N TRP A 108 -13.50 12.76 0.58
CA TRP A 108 -13.15 12.39 -0.79
C TRP A 108 -14.22 12.83 -1.81
N GLU A 109 -14.57 14.12 -1.79
CA GLU A 109 -15.72 14.66 -2.53
C GLU A 109 -15.53 14.76 -4.05
N LEU A 110 -14.31 14.60 -4.58
CA LEU A 110 -14.05 14.50 -6.03
C LEU A 110 -14.34 13.06 -6.48
N ILE A 111 -15.59 12.75 -6.79
CA ILE A 111 -16.08 11.39 -7.03
C ILE A 111 -16.08 11.06 -8.53
N TYR A 112 -15.63 9.86 -8.86
CA TYR A 112 -15.66 9.33 -10.21
C TYR A 112 -16.21 7.90 -10.21
N PHE A 113 -17.19 7.69 -11.07
CA PHE A 113 -17.94 6.46 -11.25
C PHE A 113 -17.33 5.60 -12.34
N PHE A 114 -17.42 4.28 -12.17
CA PHE A 114 -16.83 3.32 -13.10
C PHE A 114 -17.92 2.56 -13.85
N ARG A 115 -17.75 2.45 -15.18
CA ARG A 115 -18.59 1.58 -16.03
C ARG A 115 -18.12 0.14 -16.02
N ASP A 116 -16.82 -0.07 -15.80
CA ASP A 116 -16.22 -1.40 -15.68
C ASP A 116 -15.04 -1.37 -14.72
N VAL A 117 -14.81 -2.50 -14.05
CA VAL A 117 -13.66 -2.71 -13.17
C VAL A 117 -13.13 -4.12 -13.41
N TYR A 118 -11.87 -4.20 -13.79
CA TYR A 118 -11.14 -5.44 -13.97
C TYR A 118 -10.17 -5.61 -12.80
N PHE A 119 -10.42 -6.63 -11.97
CA PHE A 119 -9.56 -6.96 -10.83
C PHE A 119 -8.40 -7.85 -11.26
N PHE A 120 -7.23 -7.57 -10.71
CA PHE A 120 -6.00 -8.34 -10.89
C PHE A 120 -5.06 -8.05 -9.73
N GLN A 121 -3.86 -8.61 -9.73
CA GLN A 121 -2.85 -8.22 -8.77
C GLN A 121 -1.49 -8.32 -9.43
N ILE A 122 -0.91 -7.17 -9.79
CA ILE A 122 0.38 -7.08 -10.46
C ILE A 122 1.31 -6.17 -9.68
N ASP A 123 2.55 -6.61 -9.45
CA ASP A 123 3.60 -5.82 -8.83
C ASP A 123 3.80 -4.51 -9.60
N SER A 124 3.80 -3.39 -8.88
CA SER A 124 3.76 -2.07 -9.52
C SER A 124 4.98 -1.81 -10.40
N ALA A 125 6.15 -2.36 -10.06
CA ALA A 125 7.38 -2.23 -10.85
C ALA A 125 7.22 -2.74 -12.29
N LEU A 126 6.51 -3.86 -12.49
CA LEU A 126 6.26 -4.44 -13.82
C LEU A 126 5.42 -3.52 -14.72
N ILE A 127 4.57 -2.70 -14.11
CA ILE A 127 3.70 -1.75 -14.82
C ILE A 127 4.37 -0.37 -14.94
N ASN A 128 5.06 0.07 -13.90
CA ASN A 128 5.67 1.39 -13.83
C ASN A 128 6.70 1.60 -14.93
N GLN A 129 7.49 0.57 -15.25
CA GLN A 129 8.48 0.62 -16.33
C GLN A 129 7.85 1.00 -17.68
N GLU A 130 6.70 0.42 -18.01
CA GLU A 130 6.03 0.65 -19.30
C GLU A 130 5.44 2.07 -19.39
N PHE A 131 5.05 2.64 -18.26
CA PHE A 131 4.47 3.99 -18.18
C PHE A 131 5.46 5.09 -17.76
N GLU A 132 6.75 4.73 -17.60
CA GLU A 132 7.82 5.58 -17.05
C GLU A 132 7.43 6.26 -15.73
N PHE A 133 6.60 5.58 -14.94
CA PHE A 133 6.38 6.00 -13.59
C PHE A 133 7.63 5.73 -12.77
N LYS A 134 7.92 6.63 -11.82
CA LYS A 134 8.90 6.30 -10.77
C LYS A 134 8.37 5.12 -9.98
N ASP A 135 9.23 4.14 -9.75
CA ASP A 135 8.95 3.03 -8.83
C ASP A 135 8.69 3.53 -7.43
N GLY A 136 7.94 2.75 -6.64
CA GLY A 136 7.54 3.13 -5.29
C GLY A 136 6.08 3.61 -5.18
N PRO A 137 5.74 4.27 -4.06
CA PRO A 137 4.34 4.52 -3.68
C PRO A 137 3.61 5.48 -4.61
N VAL A 138 2.33 5.19 -4.89
CA VAL A 138 1.47 6.11 -5.64
C VAL A 138 0.84 7.10 -4.68
N MET A 139 1.38 8.31 -4.62
CA MET A 139 1.05 9.31 -3.58
C MET A 139 -0.11 10.25 -3.93
N GLY A 140 -1.01 9.81 -4.80
CA GLY A 140 -2.17 10.58 -5.16
C GLY A 140 -2.67 10.27 -6.56
N PHE A 141 -3.65 11.06 -6.97
CA PHE A 141 -4.26 10.91 -8.27
C PHE A 141 -3.33 11.50 -9.34
N ASN A 142 -2.73 10.65 -10.17
CA ASN A 142 -1.73 11.01 -11.17
C ASN A 142 -2.18 10.60 -12.57
N ALA A 143 -1.83 11.41 -13.57
CA ALA A 143 -2.05 11.11 -14.98
C ALA A 143 -0.74 10.71 -15.67
N ILE A 144 -0.80 9.80 -16.63
CA ILE A 144 0.28 9.60 -17.60
C ILE A 144 0.25 10.77 -18.58
N SER A 145 1.42 11.17 -19.10
CA SER A 145 1.46 12.21 -20.12
C SER A 145 0.74 11.74 -21.39
N SER A 146 0.13 12.67 -22.12
CA SER A 146 -0.63 12.34 -23.34
C SER A 146 0.26 11.67 -24.41
N GLY A 147 1.52 12.09 -24.52
CA GLY A 147 2.51 11.48 -25.41
C GLY A 147 2.76 10.01 -25.06
N LYS A 148 2.97 9.71 -23.77
CA LYS A 148 3.24 8.34 -23.29
C LYS A 148 2.04 7.42 -23.40
N SER A 149 0.85 7.94 -23.11
CA SER A 149 -0.40 7.17 -23.33
C SER A 149 -0.52 6.78 -24.82
N SER A 150 -0.18 7.71 -25.72
CA SER A 150 -0.21 7.44 -27.17
C SER A 150 0.88 6.44 -27.60
N GLU A 151 2.07 6.49 -27.02
CA GLU A 151 3.13 5.50 -27.24
C GLU A 151 2.71 4.10 -26.76
N PHE A 152 2.12 4.02 -25.57
CA PHE A 152 1.60 2.77 -25.01
C PHE A 152 0.59 2.12 -25.95
N PHE A 153 -0.43 2.86 -26.41
CA PHE A 153 -1.47 2.31 -27.30
C PHE A 153 -0.98 2.01 -28.72
N LYS A 154 0.23 2.44 -29.11
CA LYS A 154 0.88 1.97 -30.35
C LYS A 154 1.52 0.59 -30.18
N LYS A 155 2.00 0.28 -28.97
CA LYS A 155 2.71 -0.98 -28.65
C LYS A 155 1.76 -2.06 -28.14
N HIS A 156 0.73 -1.67 -27.39
CA HIS A 156 -0.22 -2.56 -26.74
C HIS A 156 -1.65 -2.26 -27.17
N GLU A 157 -2.46 -3.31 -27.32
CA GLU A 157 -3.86 -3.19 -27.73
C GLU A 157 -4.73 -2.48 -26.66
N SER A 158 -4.51 -2.82 -25.39
CA SER A 158 -5.21 -2.21 -24.25
C SER A 158 -4.43 -2.43 -22.97
N VAL A 159 -4.67 -1.60 -21.94
CA VAL A 159 -4.08 -1.82 -20.60
C VAL A 159 -4.52 -3.16 -20.05
N LYS A 160 -5.79 -3.56 -20.24
CA LYS A 160 -6.31 -4.86 -19.81
C LYS A 160 -5.52 -6.04 -20.39
N LYS A 161 -5.22 -6.03 -21.69
CA LYS A 161 -4.44 -7.12 -22.33
C LYS A 161 -2.98 -7.12 -21.87
N PHE A 162 -2.39 -5.93 -21.73
CA PHE A 162 -1.04 -5.76 -21.21
C PHE A 162 -0.90 -6.37 -19.80
N VAL A 163 -1.75 -5.96 -18.84
CA VAL A 163 -1.69 -6.51 -17.48
C VAL A 163 -2.01 -8.00 -17.41
N GLY A 164 -2.88 -8.50 -18.32
CA GLY A 164 -3.14 -9.94 -18.46
C GLY A 164 -1.91 -10.75 -18.88
N GLY A 165 -1.00 -10.15 -19.66
CA GLY A 165 0.28 -10.77 -20.03
C GLY A 165 1.30 -10.81 -18.89
N LEU A 166 1.36 -9.75 -18.07
CA LEU A 166 2.30 -9.62 -16.95
C LEU A 166 2.13 -10.68 -15.86
N GLY A 167 0.92 -11.25 -15.71
CA GLY A 167 0.67 -12.30 -14.71
C GLY A 167 1.57 -13.54 -14.87
N GLN A 168 2.04 -13.83 -16.10
CA GLN A 168 3.00 -14.92 -16.32
C GLN A 168 4.42 -14.56 -15.91
N GLU A 169 4.83 -13.30 -16.07
CA GLU A 169 6.14 -12.79 -15.67
C GLU A 169 6.25 -12.73 -14.15
N GLN A 170 5.22 -12.19 -13.47
CA GLN A 170 5.19 -12.18 -12.00
C GLN A 170 5.27 -13.59 -11.41
N LYS A 171 4.53 -14.57 -11.98
CA LYS A 171 4.63 -15.98 -11.54
C LYS A 171 6.04 -16.57 -11.71
N LYS A 172 6.81 -16.10 -12.72
CA LYS A 172 8.22 -16.51 -12.88
C LYS A 172 9.10 -15.83 -11.84
N GLU A 173 8.89 -14.55 -11.56
CA GLU A 173 9.62 -13.83 -10.51
C GLU A 173 9.35 -14.40 -9.12
N GLU A 174 8.10 -14.70 -8.79
CA GLU A 174 7.71 -15.33 -7.52
C GLU A 174 8.40 -16.70 -7.36
N LYS A 175 8.42 -17.54 -8.40
CA LYS A 175 9.16 -18.81 -8.38
C LYS A 175 10.67 -18.63 -8.26
N ALA A 176 11.25 -17.64 -8.93
CA ALA A 176 12.67 -17.34 -8.83
C ALA A 176 13.01 -16.83 -7.42
N PHE A 177 12.14 -16.01 -6.84
CA PHE A 177 12.25 -15.55 -5.46
C PHE A 177 12.18 -16.72 -4.48
N ASP A 178 11.22 -17.63 -4.61
CA ASP A 178 11.13 -18.82 -3.76
C ASP A 178 12.42 -19.65 -3.82
N GLN A 179 13.04 -19.77 -5.01
CA GLN A 179 14.33 -20.46 -5.18
C GLN A 179 15.52 -19.71 -4.56
N LEU A 180 15.50 -18.38 -4.60
CA LEU A 180 16.56 -17.51 -4.06
C LEU A 180 16.42 -17.27 -2.56
N SER A 181 15.22 -17.43 -2.02
CA SER A 181 14.94 -17.28 -0.60
C SER A 181 15.81 -18.25 0.20
N LYS A 182 16.63 -17.71 1.11
CA LYS A 182 17.53 -18.52 1.93
C LYS A 182 16.75 -19.17 3.08
N ALA A 183 17.17 -20.39 3.46
CA ALA A 183 16.69 -21.08 4.65
C ALA A 183 16.98 -20.36 5.98
N ALA A 184 17.86 -19.35 5.97
CA ALA A 184 18.17 -18.54 7.13
C ALA A 184 18.47 -17.08 6.71
N ILE A 185 18.07 -16.15 7.55
CA ILE A 185 18.40 -14.73 7.40
C ILE A 185 19.85 -14.52 7.85
N SER A 186 20.66 -13.97 6.96
CA SER A 186 22.11 -13.82 7.13
C SER A 186 22.57 -12.38 7.34
N SER A 187 21.70 -11.39 7.14
CA SER A 187 22.02 -9.97 7.33
C SER A 187 20.83 -9.15 7.85
N PRO A 188 21.06 -7.96 8.43
CA PRO A 188 19.99 -7.05 8.82
C PRO A 188 19.10 -6.63 7.65
N PHE A 189 19.70 -6.38 6.48
CA PHE A 189 18.97 -6.01 5.26
C PHE A 189 18.07 -7.14 4.75
N GLU A 190 18.49 -8.41 4.88
CA GLU A 190 17.62 -9.55 4.60
C GLU A 190 16.42 -9.60 5.57
N ALA A 191 16.62 -9.28 6.86
CA ALA A 191 15.51 -9.18 7.80
C ALA A 191 14.55 -8.03 7.45
N GLN A 192 15.07 -6.85 7.11
CA GLN A 192 14.26 -5.72 6.67
C GLN A 192 13.45 -6.07 5.41
N PHE A 193 14.07 -6.73 4.43
CA PHE A 193 13.40 -7.23 3.23
C PHE A 193 12.23 -8.14 3.58
N TYR A 194 12.46 -9.17 4.41
CA TYR A 194 11.39 -10.10 4.81
C TYR A 194 10.28 -9.41 5.61
N LEU A 195 10.60 -8.41 6.44
CA LEU A 195 9.60 -7.61 7.14
C LEU A 195 8.76 -6.77 6.18
N VAL A 196 9.37 -6.14 5.17
CA VAL A 196 8.65 -5.36 4.15
C VAL A 196 7.74 -6.28 3.34
N ASP A 197 8.27 -7.40 2.84
CA ASP A 197 7.50 -8.34 2.05
C ASP A 197 6.35 -8.97 2.85
N LEU A 198 6.60 -9.38 4.10
CA LEU A 198 5.57 -9.87 5.01
C LEU A 198 4.50 -8.82 5.28
N GLY A 199 4.89 -7.57 5.55
CA GLY A 199 3.96 -6.47 5.79
C GLY A 199 3.06 -6.21 4.59
N ASN A 200 3.63 -6.12 3.40
CA ASN A 200 2.88 -5.99 2.14
C ASN A 200 1.93 -7.16 1.93
N ASN A 201 2.39 -8.37 2.23
CA ASN A 201 1.56 -9.56 2.12
C ASN A 201 0.37 -9.54 3.08
N LEU A 202 0.52 -8.92 4.25
CA LEU A 202 -0.55 -8.73 5.22
C LEU A 202 -1.36 -7.44 5.01
N GLU A 203 -1.22 -6.80 3.84
CA GLU A 203 -1.90 -5.56 3.45
C GLU A 203 -1.60 -4.38 4.38
N TYR A 204 -0.39 -4.35 4.97
CA TYR A 204 0.15 -3.14 5.57
C TYR A 204 0.78 -2.27 4.50
N ASN A 205 0.86 -0.97 4.79
CA ASN A 205 1.81 -0.12 4.11
C ASN A 205 3.16 -0.21 4.83
N THR A 206 4.27 -0.24 4.11
CA THR A 206 5.60 -0.50 4.68
C THR A 206 6.58 0.61 4.33
N TYR A 207 7.43 0.94 5.30
CA TYR A 207 8.48 1.94 5.20
C TYR A 207 9.81 1.37 5.64
N VAL A 208 10.89 1.82 5.01
CA VAL A 208 12.28 1.65 5.41
C VAL A 208 12.99 3.00 5.21
N PRO A 209 13.96 3.40 6.07
CA PRO A 209 14.74 4.61 5.90
C PRO A 209 15.44 4.72 4.54
N THR A 210 15.61 5.94 4.03
CA THR A 210 16.27 6.20 2.74
C THR A 210 17.71 5.66 2.71
N SER A 211 18.41 5.63 3.85
CA SER A 211 19.75 5.06 3.98
C SER A 211 19.80 3.57 3.65
N ASP A 212 18.69 2.87 3.87
CA ASP A 212 18.60 1.43 3.83
C ASP A 212 17.85 0.95 2.58
N ALA A 213 16.91 1.75 2.08
CA ALA A 213 16.05 1.43 0.94
C ALA A 213 16.82 1.09 -0.36
N GLY A 214 18.02 1.64 -0.57
CA GLY A 214 18.84 1.37 -1.75
C GLY A 214 19.52 -0.02 -1.78
N HIS A 215 19.51 -0.78 -0.68
CA HIS A 215 20.18 -2.08 -0.61
C HIS A 215 19.45 -3.14 -1.45
N SER A 216 20.23 -3.94 -2.18
CA SER A 216 19.73 -5.04 -2.98
C SER A 216 19.78 -6.36 -2.22
N VAL A 217 18.65 -7.04 -2.15
CA VAL A 217 18.47 -8.34 -1.51
C VAL A 217 17.70 -9.25 -2.47
N PHE A 218 18.23 -10.45 -2.72
CA PHE A 218 17.68 -11.41 -3.70
C PHE A 218 17.47 -10.82 -5.12
N GLY A 219 18.32 -9.86 -5.52
CA GLY A 219 18.25 -9.21 -6.83
C GLY A 219 17.22 -8.08 -6.94
N LYS A 220 16.50 -7.75 -5.86
CA LYS A 220 15.56 -6.62 -5.79
C LYS A 220 16.04 -5.60 -4.79
N LYS A 221 15.87 -4.30 -5.06
CA LYS A 221 16.12 -3.28 -4.03
C LYS A 221 14.95 -3.18 -3.05
N ILE A 222 15.23 -2.84 -1.80
CA ILE A 222 14.17 -2.64 -0.79
C ILE A 222 13.23 -1.48 -1.21
N GLU A 223 13.74 -0.43 -1.86
CA GLU A 223 12.95 0.70 -2.37
C GLU A 223 11.88 0.30 -3.40
N GLU A 224 12.03 -0.84 -4.07
CA GLU A 224 11.05 -1.39 -5.02
C GLU A 224 9.86 -2.04 -4.32
N LEU A 225 10.03 -2.42 -3.04
CA LEU A 225 9.02 -3.14 -2.25
C LEU A 225 8.27 -2.22 -1.28
N ILE A 226 8.94 -1.20 -0.75
CA ILE A 226 8.29 -0.28 0.21
C ILE A 226 7.10 0.43 -0.42
N THR A 227 6.12 0.74 0.42
CA THR A 227 4.86 1.36 0.00
C THR A 227 4.65 2.73 0.65
N VAL A 228 5.64 3.21 1.39
CA VAL A 228 5.75 4.56 1.97
C VAL A 228 7.21 4.99 1.87
N ARG A 229 7.47 6.22 1.41
CA ARG A 229 8.81 6.83 1.41
C ARG A 229 8.96 7.87 2.53
N THR A 230 10.19 8.32 2.73
CA THR A 230 10.51 9.35 3.73
C THR A 230 9.77 10.66 3.44
N GLU A 231 9.67 11.05 2.17
CA GLU A 231 8.93 12.24 1.76
C GLU A 231 7.43 12.12 2.06
N ASP A 232 6.91 10.88 2.07
CA ASP A 232 5.50 10.56 2.30
C ASP A 232 5.13 10.61 3.78
N LEU A 233 6.05 10.17 4.66
CA LEU A 233 5.86 10.24 6.11
C LEU A 233 5.52 11.65 6.59
N SER A 234 6.11 12.68 5.97
CA SER A 234 5.88 14.09 6.33
C SER A 234 4.42 14.55 6.15
N GLN A 235 3.63 13.80 5.36
CA GLN A 235 2.21 14.10 5.12
C GLN A 235 1.30 13.52 6.20
N TYR A 236 1.77 12.50 6.92
CA TYR A 236 0.96 11.73 7.88
C TYR A 236 1.42 11.89 9.33
N VAL A 237 2.64 12.40 9.53
CA VAL A 237 3.30 12.50 10.83
C VAL A 237 3.68 13.95 11.11
N GLY A 238 3.41 14.41 12.34
CA GLY A 238 3.81 15.74 12.77
C GLY A 238 5.35 15.93 12.74
N PRO A 239 5.86 17.14 12.45
CA PRO A 239 7.30 17.38 12.29
C PRO A 239 8.18 16.91 13.46
N ALA A 240 7.66 16.96 14.69
CA ALA A 240 8.37 16.53 15.90
C ALA A 240 8.63 15.02 15.97
N LEU A 241 7.86 14.21 15.24
CA LEU A 241 7.98 12.75 15.22
C LEU A 241 8.57 12.21 13.92
N LEU A 242 8.68 13.05 12.88
CA LEU A 242 9.20 12.65 11.58
C LEU A 242 10.64 12.14 11.70
N ASP A 243 11.52 12.92 12.34
CA ASP A 243 12.92 12.57 12.52
C ASP A 243 13.12 11.26 13.32
N PRO A 244 12.46 11.07 14.50
CA PRO A 244 12.47 9.79 15.19
C PRO A 244 12.02 8.58 14.35
N LEU A 245 10.97 8.74 13.53
CA LEU A 245 10.47 7.65 12.69
C LEU A 245 11.41 7.29 11.55
N CYS A 246 12.13 8.26 10.98
CA CYS A 246 13.15 8.02 9.95
C CYS A 246 14.35 7.20 10.46
N HIS A 247 14.45 6.99 11.76
CA HIS A 247 15.48 6.18 12.40
C HIS A 247 15.00 4.78 12.82
N ILE A 248 13.76 4.40 12.50
CA ILE A 248 13.24 3.05 12.71
C ILE A 248 13.47 2.23 11.44
N ASP A 249 14.10 1.06 11.56
CA ASP A 249 14.50 0.22 10.42
C ASP A 249 13.33 -0.20 9.53
N VAL A 250 12.20 -0.62 10.11
CA VAL A 250 10.97 -0.92 9.35
C VAL A 250 9.74 -0.46 10.12
N ILE A 251 8.80 0.17 9.42
CA ILE A 251 7.50 0.56 9.99
C ILE A 251 6.38 -0.05 9.16
N TRP A 252 5.38 -0.62 9.83
CA TRP A 252 4.13 -1.02 9.19
C TRP A 252 2.99 -0.09 9.60
N PHE A 253 2.24 0.39 8.61
CA PHE A 253 1.07 1.24 8.79
C PHE A 253 -0.20 0.55 8.32
N LYS A 254 -1.31 0.91 8.93
CA LYS A 254 -2.66 0.52 8.50
C LYS A 254 -3.62 1.68 8.80
N ASP A 255 -4.87 1.57 8.36
CA ASP A 255 -5.95 2.51 8.71
C ASP A 255 -5.54 3.98 8.48
N SER A 256 -5.34 4.37 7.22
CA SER A 256 -4.91 5.72 6.83
C SER A 256 -3.51 6.10 7.32
N PHE A 257 -2.53 5.24 7.06
CA PHE A 257 -1.11 5.47 7.38
C PHE A 257 -0.83 5.68 8.88
N ARG A 258 -1.65 5.10 9.77
CA ARG A 258 -1.35 5.06 11.21
C ARG A 258 -0.35 3.94 11.51
N PRO A 259 0.79 4.22 12.20
CA PRO A 259 1.73 3.17 12.59
C PRO A 259 1.05 2.09 13.43
N LYS A 260 1.34 0.83 13.13
CA LYS A 260 0.87 -0.34 13.87
C LYS A 260 2.02 -1.16 14.44
N TYR A 261 3.16 -1.17 13.74
CA TYR A 261 4.36 -1.86 14.20
C TYR A 261 5.61 -1.04 13.88
N PHE A 262 6.51 -1.00 14.85
CA PHE A 262 7.87 -0.49 14.71
C PHE A 262 8.83 -1.67 14.88
N PHE A 263 9.74 -1.86 13.92
CA PHE A 263 10.73 -2.92 13.96
C PHE A 263 12.14 -2.34 13.97
N GLU A 264 12.96 -2.83 14.89
CA GLU A 264 14.40 -2.55 15.00
C GLU A 264 15.16 -3.86 14.79
N VAL A 265 16.11 -3.88 13.86
CA VAL A 265 16.87 -5.07 13.47
C VAL A 265 18.26 -5.04 14.11
N ILE A 266 18.47 -5.84 15.16
CA ILE A 266 19.69 -5.81 15.99
C ILE A 266 20.48 -7.12 15.89
N ASN A 267 21.68 -7.04 15.31
CA ASN A 267 22.60 -8.17 15.19
C ASN A 267 23.63 -8.30 16.32
N LYS A 268 24.10 -7.19 16.89
CA LYS A 268 25.20 -7.24 17.88
C LYS A 268 24.95 -6.31 19.07
N THR A 269 24.87 -5.00 18.83
CA THR A 269 24.80 -3.95 19.85
C THR A 269 23.74 -2.92 19.48
N GLY A 270 23.46 -1.95 20.36
CA GLY A 270 22.48 -0.87 20.09
C GLY A 270 21.14 -1.00 20.82
N TRP A 271 21.06 -1.87 21.84
CA TRP A 271 19.82 -2.16 22.56
C TRP A 271 19.23 -0.93 23.25
N SER A 272 20.06 -0.16 23.95
CA SER A 272 19.62 1.01 24.71
C SER A 272 19.08 2.10 23.79
N GLU A 273 19.78 2.33 22.68
CA GLU A 273 19.43 3.29 21.65
C GLU A 273 18.11 2.88 20.96
N ALA A 274 17.96 1.60 20.61
CA ALA A 274 16.73 1.08 20.05
C ALA A 274 15.56 1.18 21.03
N PHE A 275 15.75 0.83 22.31
CA PHE A 275 14.71 0.98 23.33
C PHE A 275 14.27 2.44 23.49
N LEU A 276 15.22 3.37 23.48
CA LEU A 276 14.92 4.80 23.59
C LEU A 276 14.11 5.30 22.39
N ARG A 277 14.51 4.94 21.16
CA ARG A 277 13.77 5.29 19.94
C ARG A 277 12.36 4.72 19.96
N LEU A 278 12.24 3.42 20.25
CA LEU A 278 10.95 2.71 20.30
C LEU A 278 10.02 3.25 21.39
N ASP A 279 10.55 3.62 22.56
CA ASP A 279 9.78 4.26 23.63
C ASP A 279 9.29 5.66 23.23
N LEU A 280 10.14 6.45 22.58
CA LEU A 280 9.78 7.80 22.09
C LEU A 280 8.61 7.75 21.10
N VAL A 281 8.70 6.88 20.09
CA VAL A 281 7.63 6.75 19.09
C VAL A 281 6.41 6.02 19.66
N GLY A 282 6.61 5.03 20.53
CA GLY A 282 5.53 4.27 21.18
C GLY A 282 4.61 5.14 22.03
N LYS A 283 5.17 6.11 22.78
CA LYS A 283 4.37 7.09 23.54
C LYS A 283 3.47 7.96 22.67
N SER A 284 3.87 8.20 21.42
CA SER A 284 3.10 8.99 20.47
C SER A 284 2.03 8.15 19.74
N TYR A 285 2.18 6.83 19.78
CA TYR A 285 1.33 5.87 19.10
C TYR A 285 1.02 4.69 20.02
N GLU A 286 0.24 4.92 21.09
CA GLU A 286 0.02 3.94 22.18
C GLU A 286 -0.52 2.56 21.72
N SER A 287 -1.18 2.49 20.56
CA SER A 287 -1.66 1.22 19.99
C SER A 287 -0.64 0.47 19.12
N ALA A 288 0.50 1.09 18.82
CA ALA A 288 1.53 0.54 17.96
C ALA A 288 2.50 -0.34 18.77
N LYS A 289 2.78 -1.53 18.24
CA LYS A 289 3.63 -2.52 18.89
C LYS A 289 5.08 -2.36 18.48
N THR A 290 6.01 -2.40 19.43
CA THR A 290 7.44 -2.26 19.16
C THR A 290 8.13 -3.63 19.21
N ARG A 291 8.90 -3.97 18.17
CA ARG A 291 9.50 -5.29 18.01
C ARG A 291 10.96 -5.17 17.69
N ILE A 292 11.78 -5.98 18.35
CA ILE A 292 13.19 -6.12 18.02
C ILE A 292 13.38 -7.46 17.32
N ILE A 293 14.01 -7.41 16.16
CA ILE A 293 14.26 -8.55 15.29
C ILE A 293 15.76 -8.84 15.27
N GLY A 294 16.17 -10.09 15.42
CA GLY A 294 17.60 -10.42 15.33
C GLY A 294 17.93 -11.92 15.40
N PRO A 295 19.23 -12.26 15.52
CA PRO A 295 19.68 -13.65 15.64
C PRO A 295 19.18 -14.30 16.93
N LYS A 296 18.79 -15.58 16.87
CA LYS A 296 18.29 -16.35 18.03
C LYS A 296 19.18 -16.26 19.28
N ASP A 297 20.50 -16.30 19.09
CA ASP A 297 21.48 -16.23 20.17
C ASP A 297 21.49 -14.88 20.92
N ASN A 298 20.83 -13.86 20.39
CA ASN A 298 20.69 -12.56 21.05
C ASN A 298 19.48 -12.46 21.98
N GLU A 299 18.61 -13.48 22.05
CA GLU A 299 17.45 -13.46 22.96
C GLU A 299 17.84 -13.23 24.42
N GLU A 300 18.91 -13.88 24.89
CA GLU A 300 19.37 -13.70 26.27
C GLU A 300 19.96 -12.30 26.49
N LYS A 301 20.70 -11.78 25.51
CA LYS A 301 21.24 -10.42 25.55
C LYS A 301 20.12 -9.39 25.60
N PHE A 302 19.06 -9.58 24.80
CA PHE A 302 17.84 -8.78 24.87
C PHE A 302 17.22 -8.83 26.26
N ARG A 303 16.99 -10.03 26.82
CA ARG A 303 16.43 -10.18 28.17
C ARG A 303 17.26 -9.44 29.22
N ASN A 304 18.58 -9.52 29.15
CA ASN A 304 19.49 -8.81 30.05
C ASN A 304 19.48 -7.30 29.85
N ALA A 305 19.33 -6.81 28.61
CA ALA A 305 19.14 -5.38 28.34
C ALA A 305 17.78 -4.90 28.88
N LEU A 306 16.69 -5.63 28.61
CA LEU A 306 15.33 -5.28 29.05
C LEU A 306 15.20 -5.25 30.57
N ARG A 307 15.91 -6.12 31.29
CA ARG A 307 15.98 -6.07 32.78
C ARG A 307 16.51 -4.73 33.28
N ARG A 308 17.52 -4.17 32.61
CA ARG A 308 18.17 -2.89 32.95
C ARG A 308 17.42 -1.67 32.42
N TRP A 309 16.50 -1.85 31.48
CA TRP A 309 15.66 -0.79 30.93
C TRP A 309 14.66 -0.28 31.97
N SER A 310 14.50 1.05 32.04
CA SER A 310 13.60 1.73 32.98
C SER A 310 12.25 2.12 32.37
N GLY A 311 12.11 2.04 31.04
CA GLY A 311 10.84 2.34 30.36
C GLY A 311 9.87 1.15 30.34
N PRO A 312 8.72 1.30 29.66
CA PRO A 312 7.70 0.26 29.56
C PRO A 312 8.26 -0.99 28.88
N LYS A 313 8.05 -2.16 29.50
CA LYS A 313 8.66 -3.43 29.07
C LYS A 313 7.68 -4.29 28.30
N GLU A 314 6.40 -4.13 28.57
CA GLU A 314 5.28 -4.91 28.01
C GLU A 314 5.16 -4.72 26.50
N GLU A 315 5.52 -3.53 26.02
CA GLU A 315 5.45 -3.18 24.60
C GLU A 315 6.63 -3.74 23.78
N LEU A 316 7.79 -3.94 24.42
CA LEU A 316 9.02 -4.41 23.78
C LEU A 316 9.07 -5.94 23.74
N ALA A 317 8.96 -6.51 22.54
CA ALA A 317 9.11 -7.95 22.34
C ALA A 317 10.22 -8.27 21.34
N TYR A 318 10.99 -9.31 21.65
CA TYR A 318 11.99 -9.86 20.76
C TYR A 318 11.41 -10.97 19.88
N LYS A 319 11.76 -10.96 18.60
CA LYS A 319 11.49 -12.05 17.66
C LYS A 319 12.78 -12.40 16.93
N ASN A 320 13.09 -13.68 16.87
CA ASN A 320 14.30 -14.11 16.17
C ASN A 320 14.06 -14.28 14.66
N TYR A 321 15.15 -14.38 13.90
CA TYR A 321 15.11 -14.56 12.46
C TYR A 321 14.37 -15.83 12.00
N ASP A 322 14.50 -16.95 12.74
CA ASP A 322 13.76 -18.18 12.42
C ASP A 322 12.25 -17.95 12.52
N GLN A 323 11.80 -17.21 13.55
CA GLN A 323 10.39 -16.87 13.72
C GLN A 323 9.88 -15.96 12.59
N LEU A 324 10.67 -14.97 12.16
CA LEU A 324 10.31 -14.10 11.03
C LEU A 324 10.16 -14.92 9.75
N LEU A 325 11.16 -15.74 9.42
CA LEU A 325 11.15 -16.55 8.21
C LEU A 325 9.99 -17.56 8.22
N ASN A 326 9.75 -18.25 9.33
CA ASN A 326 8.63 -19.19 9.44
C ASN A 326 7.28 -18.48 9.28
N THR A 327 7.11 -17.29 9.87
CA THR A 327 5.87 -16.51 9.71
C THR A 327 5.66 -16.10 8.25
N HIS A 328 6.73 -15.67 7.59
CA HIS A 328 6.71 -15.31 6.17
C HIS A 328 6.28 -16.49 5.29
N LEU A 329 6.90 -17.66 5.48
CA LEU A 329 6.57 -18.88 4.74
C LEU A 329 5.11 -19.31 4.93
N GLU A 330 4.60 -19.27 6.15
CA GLU A 330 3.20 -19.62 6.44
C GLU A 330 2.20 -18.65 5.79
N VAL A 331 2.51 -17.34 5.76
CA VAL A 331 1.66 -16.35 5.07
C VAL A 331 1.67 -16.57 3.56
N SER A 332 2.83 -16.83 2.97
CA SER A 332 2.95 -17.14 1.53
C SER A 332 2.17 -18.40 1.16
N ARG A 333 2.29 -19.45 1.98
CA ARG A 333 1.52 -20.69 1.81
C ARG A 333 0.03 -20.46 1.93
N PHE A 334 -0.42 -19.74 2.95
CA PHE A 334 -1.83 -19.41 3.15
C PHE A 334 -2.41 -18.68 1.94
N LYS A 335 -1.68 -17.70 1.38
CA LYS A 335 -2.09 -16.99 0.17
C LYS A 335 -2.21 -17.91 -1.04
N SER A 336 -1.23 -18.79 -1.26
CA SER A 336 -1.30 -19.77 -2.35
C SER A 336 -2.55 -20.64 -2.22
N VAL A 337 -2.79 -21.20 -1.04
CA VAL A 337 -3.95 -22.07 -0.78
C VAL A 337 -5.27 -21.30 -0.96
N LEU A 338 -5.34 -20.06 -0.48
CA LEU A 338 -6.52 -19.22 -0.62
C LEU A 338 -6.80 -18.88 -2.09
N ASN A 339 -5.77 -18.52 -2.86
CA ASN A 339 -5.89 -18.25 -4.28
C ASN A 339 -6.35 -19.48 -5.06
N ASP A 340 -5.80 -20.66 -4.77
CA ASP A 340 -6.21 -21.92 -5.40
C ASP A 340 -7.65 -22.31 -5.05
N PHE A 341 -8.10 -21.98 -3.84
CA PHE A 341 -9.49 -22.23 -3.40
C PHE A 341 -10.50 -21.27 -4.07
N LEU A 342 -10.09 -20.04 -4.36
CA LEU A 342 -10.95 -18.99 -4.94
C LEU A 342 -10.92 -18.93 -6.48
N ALA A 343 -9.96 -19.60 -7.11
CA ALA A 343 -9.84 -19.73 -8.57
C ALA A 343 -10.91 -20.66 -9.15
#